data_AF-A0A1A8V816-F1
#
_entry.id   AF-A0A1A8V816-F1
#
_cell.length_a   1.000
_cell.length_b   1.000
_cell.length_c   1.000
_cell.angle_alpha   90.00
_cell.angle_beta   90.00
_cell.angle_gamma   90.00
#
_symmetry.space_group_name_H-M   'P 1'
#
loop_
_entity.id
_entity.type
_entity.pdbx_description
1 polymer ?
#
loop_
_entity_poly.entity_id
_entity_poly.type
_entity_poly.pdbx_seq_one_letter_code
_entity_poly.pdbx_strand_id
1 'polypeptide(L)'
;QMRIIHGGGYTEEEQKGYAKLVFQNIYTSMQTMIRAMETLNIAFSDPQNQNNAHSVLEVEVDKVEELDANLAVAIGTLWKDAGIQECYDRRREYQLSDSTKYYLTELDRISQPSYLPDLQDILRVRVPTTGIIEYPFDMDNVIFRMVDVGGQRSERR
;
A
#
# COMPACT_ATOMS: atom_id res chain seq x y z
N GLN A 1 -15.11 2.38 -6.08
CA GLN A 1 -16.31 1.52 -6.23
C GLN A 1 -17.21 1.93 -7.40
N MET A 2 -17.52 3.21 -7.60
CA MET A 2 -18.39 3.66 -8.71
C MET A 2 -17.94 3.24 -10.12
N ARG A 3 -16.63 3.29 -10.40
CA ARG A 3 -16.07 2.86 -11.69
C ARG A 3 -16.34 1.38 -12.02
N ILE A 4 -16.45 0.53 -11.00
CA ILE A 4 -16.74 -0.91 -11.19
C ILE A 4 -18.22 -1.11 -11.50
N ILE A 5 -19.10 -0.38 -10.80
CA ILE A 5 -20.54 -0.54 -10.91
C ILE A 5 -21.08 0.11 -12.19
N HIS A 6 -20.46 1.22 -12.64
CA HIS A 6 -20.99 2.07 -13.72
C HIS A 6 -20.00 2.36 -14.86
N GLY A 7 -18.73 1.96 -14.76
CA GLY A 7 -17.65 2.40 -15.66
C GLY A 7 -16.91 1.31 -16.43
N GLY A 8 -17.42 0.06 -16.45
CA GLY A 8 -16.85 -1.03 -17.24
C GLY A 8 -15.65 -1.76 -16.62
N GLY A 9 -15.29 -1.48 -15.36
CA GLY A 9 -14.20 -2.16 -14.65
C GLY A 9 -12.80 -1.61 -14.96
N TYR A 10 -11.78 -2.46 -14.83
CA TYR A 10 -10.36 -2.15 -15.08
C TYR A 10 -9.82 -3.06 -16.17
N THR A 11 -9.09 -2.51 -17.15
CA THR A 11 -8.40 -3.32 -18.17
C THR A 11 -7.10 -3.90 -17.60
N GLU A 12 -6.56 -4.96 -18.20
CA GLU A 12 -5.27 -5.53 -17.76
C GLU A 12 -4.11 -4.51 -17.80
N GLU A 13 -4.13 -3.59 -18.75
CA GLU A 13 -3.14 -2.52 -18.87
C GLU A 13 -3.23 -1.55 -17.67
N GLU A 14 -4.44 -1.20 -17.25
CA GLU A 14 -4.66 -0.39 -16.06
C GLU A 14 -4.27 -1.15 -14.78
N GLN A 15 -4.60 -2.43 -14.68
CA GLN A 15 -4.20 -3.28 -13.56
C GLN A 15 -2.68 -3.32 -13.41
N LYS A 16 -1.92 -3.47 -14.51
CA LYS A 16 -0.45 -3.40 -14.49
C LYS A 16 0.04 -2.05 -13.96
N GLY A 17 -0.60 -0.95 -14.33
CA GLY A 17 -0.30 0.38 -13.80
C GLY A 17 -0.43 0.49 -12.27
N TYR A 18 -1.31 -0.30 -11.66
CA TYR A 18 -1.47 -0.34 -10.19
C TYR A 18 -0.42 -1.20 -9.48
N ALA A 19 0.29 -2.10 -10.17
CA ALA A 19 1.25 -3.01 -9.53
C ALA A 19 2.35 -2.24 -8.81
N LYS A 20 2.94 -1.24 -9.50
CA LYS A 20 3.88 -0.28 -8.93
C LYS A 20 3.37 0.35 -7.63
N LEU A 21 2.13 0.84 -7.65
CA LEU A 21 1.53 1.53 -6.50
C LEU A 21 1.34 0.59 -5.30
N VAL A 22 0.99 -0.68 -5.57
CA VAL A 22 0.91 -1.72 -4.53
C VAL A 22 2.29 -1.97 -3.91
N PHE A 23 3.33 -2.12 -4.72
CA PHE A 23 4.71 -2.31 -4.22
C PHE A 23 5.15 -1.12 -3.36
N GLN A 24 4.89 0.11 -3.83
CA GLN A 24 5.17 1.32 -3.06
C GLN A 24 4.45 1.34 -1.72
N ASN A 25 3.17 0.97 -1.69
CA ASN A 25 2.37 0.88 -0.46
C ASN A 25 2.94 -0.14 0.53
N ILE A 26 3.45 -1.28 0.04
CA ILE A 26 4.11 -2.30 0.87
C ILE A 26 5.39 -1.73 1.51
N TYR A 27 6.28 -1.14 0.70
CA TYR A 27 7.51 -0.54 1.22
C TYR A 27 7.23 0.57 2.21
N THR A 28 6.34 1.52 1.88
CA THR A 28 5.97 2.61 2.80
C THR A 28 5.42 2.06 4.12
N SER A 29 4.56 1.04 4.06
CA SER A 29 3.98 0.43 5.26
C SER A 29 5.06 -0.19 6.14
N MET A 30 5.97 -0.98 5.56
CA MET A 30 7.03 -1.64 6.32
C MET A 30 8.03 -0.62 6.90
N GLN A 31 8.48 0.35 6.09
CA GLN A 31 9.35 1.43 6.56
C GLN A 31 8.72 2.23 7.71
N THR A 32 7.41 2.48 7.65
CA THR A 32 6.68 3.18 8.72
C THR A 32 6.67 2.37 10.00
N MET A 33 6.41 1.05 9.94
CA MET A 33 6.43 0.19 11.12
C MET A 33 7.83 0.08 11.72
N ILE A 34 8.88 -0.04 10.90
CA ILE A 34 10.28 -0.07 11.38
C ILE A 34 10.63 1.22 12.13
N ARG A 35 10.31 2.39 11.57
CA ARG A 35 10.53 3.68 12.25
C ARG A 35 9.71 3.82 13.54
N ALA A 36 8.48 3.28 13.54
CA ALA A 36 7.64 3.27 14.72
C ALA A 36 8.22 2.36 15.83
N MET A 37 8.88 1.25 15.50
CA MET A 37 9.55 0.41 16.50
C MET A 37 10.60 1.19 17.30
N GLU A 38 11.41 2.03 16.63
CA GLU A 38 12.38 2.89 17.30
C GLU A 38 11.69 3.89 18.24
N THR A 39 10.60 4.50 17.78
CA THR A 39 9.84 5.50 18.54
C THR A 39 9.14 4.88 19.76
N LEU A 40 8.63 3.65 19.62
CA LEU A 40 7.91 2.92 20.65
C LEU A 40 8.83 2.07 21.54
N ASN A 41 10.15 2.11 21.27
CA ASN A 41 11.19 1.33 21.93
C ASN A 41 10.91 -0.18 21.92
N ILE A 42 10.48 -0.70 20.78
CA ILE A 42 10.22 -2.13 20.54
C ILE A 42 11.44 -2.72 19.83
N ALA A 43 12.00 -3.79 20.38
CA ALA A 43 13.12 -4.50 19.76
C ALA A 43 12.63 -5.58 18.79
N PHE A 44 13.44 -5.89 17.77
CA PHE A 44 13.22 -7.09 16.96
C PHE A 44 13.39 -8.34 17.82
N SER A 45 12.57 -9.35 17.54
CA SER A 45 12.72 -10.66 18.20
C SER A 45 13.90 -11.43 17.64
N ASP A 46 14.12 -11.33 16.33
CA ASP A 46 15.30 -11.88 15.66
C ASP A 46 16.33 -10.76 15.35
N PRO A 47 17.57 -10.84 15.87
CA PRO A 47 18.63 -9.89 15.54
C PRO A 47 18.93 -9.80 14.03
N GLN A 48 18.71 -10.86 13.25
CA GLN A 48 18.91 -10.83 11.79
C GLN A 48 17.95 -9.85 11.10
N ASN A 49 16.77 -9.62 11.69
CA ASN A 49 15.80 -8.68 11.14
C ASN A 49 16.27 -7.23 11.20
N GLN A 50 17.28 -6.90 12.00
CA GLN A 50 17.88 -5.57 11.98
C GLN A 50 18.55 -5.25 10.63
N ASN A 51 19.20 -6.24 10.01
CA ASN A 51 19.78 -6.10 8.68
C ASN A 51 18.70 -6.00 7.59
N ASN A 52 17.67 -6.85 7.68
CA ASN A 52 16.52 -6.81 6.77
C ASN A 52 15.81 -5.44 6.83
N ALA A 53 15.62 -4.91 8.04
CA ALA A 53 15.01 -3.60 8.26
C ALA A 53 15.85 -2.48 7.65
N HIS A 54 17.18 -2.55 7.79
CA HIS A 54 18.08 -1.57 7.17
C HIS A 54 17.95 -1.59 5.64
N SER A 55 18.01 -2.76 5.01
CA SER A 55 17.85 -2.88 3.54
C SER A 55 16.49 -2.36 3.05
N VAL A 56 15.41 -2.59 3.81
CA VAL A 56 14.08 -2.07 3.46
C VAL A 56 14.00 -0.54 3.63
N LEU A 57 14.69 0.04 4.61
CA LEU A 57 14.73 1.48 4.84
C LEU A 57 15.51 2.26 3.77
N GLU A 58 16.49 1.64 3.12
CA GLU A 58 17.28 2.27 2.05
C GLU A 58 16.51 2.40 0.72
N VAL A 59 15.40 1.70 0.56
CA VAL A 59 14.60 1.74 -0.68
C VAL A 59 13.96 3.11 -0.87
N GLU A 60 14.27 3.75 -2.00
CA GLU A 60 13.59 4.94 -2.48
C GLU A 60 12.22 4.57 -3.08
N VAL A 61 11.16 4.65 -2.27
CA VAL A 61 9.80 4.24 -2.65
C VAL A 61 9.33 4.84 -3.97
N ASP A 62 9.60 6.12 -4.24
CA ASP A 62 9.12 6.81 -5.44
C ASP A 62 9.71 6.24 -6.75
N LYS A 63 10.85 5.54 -6.67
CA LYS A 63 11.54 4.91 -7.79
C LYS A 63 11.27 3.41 -7.92
N VAL A 64 10.44 2.83 -7.05
CA VAL A 64 10.07 1.42 -7.11
C VAL A 64 9.19 1.18 -8.34
N GLU A 65 9.64 0.28 -9.21
CA GLU A 65 8.86 -0.25 -10.34
C GLU A 65 8.45 -1.71 -10.10
N GLU A 66 9.28 -2.47 -9.40
CA GLU A 66 9.09 -3.90 -9.12
C GLU A 66 9.43 -4.24 -7.67
N LEU A 67 8.89 -5.34 -7.17
CA LEU A 67 9.22 -5.89 -5.85
C LEU A 67 10.37 -6.88 -6.00
N ASP A 68 11.59 -6.47 -5.62
CA ASP A 68 12.75 -7.36 -5.61
C ASP A 68 12.51 -8.60 -4.74
N ALA A 69 12.89 -9.77 -5.25
CA ALA A 69 12.61 -11.05 -4.59
C ALA A 69 13.31 -11.17 -3.22
N ASN A 70 14.53 -10.65 -3.09
CA ASN A 70 15.25 -10.70 -1.81
C ASN A 70 14.59 -9.77 -0.79
N LEU A 71 14.18 -8.57 -1.23
CA LEU A 71 13.44 -7.64 -0.38
C LEU A 71 12.05 -8.15 -0.03
N ALA A 72 11.36 -8.86 -0.93
CA ALA A 72 10.09 -9.51 -0.62
C ALA A 72 10.26 -10.55 0.50
N VAL A 73 11.30 -11.38 0.43
CA VAL A 73 11.62 -12.34 1.49
C VAL A 73 11.95 -11.60 2.79
N ALA A 74 12.75 -10.54 2.75
CA ALA A 74 13.09 -9.74 3.92
C ALA A 74 11.86 -9.07 4.56
N ILE A 75 10.93 -8.56 3.76
CA ILE A 75 9.66 -8.00 4.24
C ILE A 75 8.79 -9.11 4.86
N GLY A 76 8.78 -10.30 4.26
CA GLY A 76 8.08 -11.46 4.79
C GLY A 76 8.64 -11.97 6.12
N THR A 77 9.96 -11.97 6.30
CA THR A 77 10.60 -12.33 7.58
C THR A 77 10.35 -11.26 8.65
N LEU A 78 10.44 -9.98 8.28
CA LEU A 78 10.10 -8.87 9.16
C LEU A 78 8.64 -8.94 9.61
N TRP A 79 7.71 -9.21 8.70
CA TRP A 79 6.29 -9.32 9.06
C TRP A 79 6.02 -10.46 10.05
N LYS A 80 6.80 -11.54 10.03
CA LYS A 80 6.68 -12.65 10.98
C LYS A 80 7.36 -12.38 12.33
N ASP A 81 8.15 -11.31 12.46
CA ASP A 81 8.83 -10.94 13.70
C ASP A 81 7.82 -10.50 14.77
N ALA A 82 7.96 -10.98 16.01
CA ALA A 82 7.02 -10.65 17.06
C ALA A 82 7.09 -9.17 17.48
N GLY A 83 8.24 -8.51 17.34
CA GLY A 83 8.38 -7.08 17.58
C GLY A 83 7.65 -6.24 16.52
N ILE A 84 7.70 -6.65 15.25
CA ILE A 84 6.89 -6.02 14.19
C ILE A 84 5.40 -6.25 14.41
N GLN A 85 4.99 -7.46 14.82
CA GLN A 85 3.60 -7.75 15.16
C GLN A 85 3.11 -6.90 16.34
N GLU A 86 3.90 -6.76 17.40
CA GLU A 86 3.60 -5.86 18.52
C GLU A 86 3.47 -4.39 18.05
N CYS A 87 4.39 -3.93 17.19
CA CYS A 87 4.34 -2.60 16.61
C CYS A 87 3.05 -2.39 15.78
N TYR A 88 2.62 -3.40 15.03
CA TYR A 88 1.38 -3.36 14.25
C TYR A 88 0.13 -3.33 15.14
N ASP A 89 0.11 -4.02 16.27
CA ASP A 89 -1.00 -3.97 17.23
C ASP A 89 -1.16 -2.56 17.83
N ARG A 90 -0.05 -1.84 17.97
CA ARG A 90 0.03 -0.44 18.41
C ARG A 90 -0.10 0.59 17.28
N ARG A 91 -0.52 0.19 16.07
CA ARG A 91 -0.70 1.07 14.89
C ARG A 91 -1.60 2.29 15.07
N ARG A 92 -2.34 2.40 16.18
CA ARG A 92 -3.12 3.61 16.51
C ARG A 92 -2.23 4.76 17.03
N GLU A 93 -0.99 4.47 17.41
CA GLU A 93 -0.03 5.45 17.94
C GLU A 93 0.77 6.17 16.84
N TYR A 94 0.68 5.70 15.59
CA TYR A 94 1.35 6.29 14.43
C TYR A 94 0.47 6.17 13.17
N GLN A 95 0.90 6.78 12.07
CA GLN A 95 0.12 6.81 10.83
C GLN A 95 0.46 5.61 9.95
N LEU A 96 -0.30 4.53 10.04
CA LEU A 96 -0.17 3.35 9.18
C LEU A 96 -1.36 3.24 8.21
N SER A 97 -1.14 2.66 7.03
CA SER A 97 -2.23 2.40 6.09
C SER A 97 -3.13 1.28 6.60
N ASP A 98 -4.45 1.43 6.48
CA ASP A 98 -5.40 0.38 6.86
C ASP A 98 -5.20 -0.90 6.03
N SER A 99 -4.72 -0.75 4.80
CA SER A 99 -4.43 -1.86 3.87
C SER A 99 -3.13 -2.62 4.19
N THR A 100 -2.31 -2.14 5.13
CA THR A 100 -0.99 -2.74 5.41
C THR A 100 -1.07 -4.24 5.69
N LYS A 101 -1.98 -4.66 6.59
CA LYS A 101 -2.10 -6.08 6.94
C LYS A 101 -2.53 -6.95 5.76
N TYR A 102 -3.39 -6.42 4.89
CA TYR A 102 -3.83 -7.16 3.69
C TYR A 102 -2.64 -7.46 2.79
N TYR A 103 -1.87 -6.43 2.40
CA TYR A 103 -0.74 -6.63 1.50
C TYR A 103 0.38 -7.48 2.10
N LEU A 104 0.70 -7.31 3.39
CA LEU A 104 1.75 -8.10 4.04
C LEU A 104 1.34 -9.56 4.26
N THR A 105 0.04 -9.85 4.36
CA THR A 105 -0.48 -11.23 4.41
C THR A 105 -0.47 -11.88 3.03
N GLU A 106 -0.76 -11.10 1.98
CA GLU A 106 -0.79 -11.55 0.58
C GLU A 106 0.57 -11.44 -0.13
N LEU A 107 1.65 -11.21 0.62
CA LEU A 107 2.96 -10.89 0.06
C LEU A 107 3.47 -11.98 -0.90
N ASP A 108 3.25 -13.26 -0.56
CA ASP A 108 3.67 -14.39 -1.39
C ASP A 108 3.02 -14.39 -2.79
N ARG A 109 1.77 -13.92 -2.88
CA ARG A 109 1.05 -13.76 -4.16
C ARG A 109 1.55 -12.54 -4.92
N ILE A 110 1.78 -11.44 -4.20
CA ILE A 110 2.19 -10.15 -4.75
C ILE A 110 3.64 -10.18 -5.27
N SER A 111 4.50 -10.99 -4.65
CA SER A 111 5.91 -11.11 -5.04
C SER A 111 6.15 -12.07 -6.21
N GLN A 112 5.11 -12.67 -6.79
CA GLN A 112 5.27 -13.55 -7.95
C GLN A 112 5.66 -12.73 -9.19
N PRO A 113 6.56 -13.21 -10.06
CA PRO A 113 6.90 -12.53 -11.32
C PRO A 113 5.71 -12.30 -12.26
N SER A 114 4.67 -13.14 -12.16
CA SER A 114 3.44 -13.02 -12.92
C SER A 114 2.33 -12.25 -12.18
N TYR A 115 2.68 -11.47 -11.15
CA TYR A 115 1.71 -10.74 -10.37
C TYR A 115 0.96 -9.71 -11.24
N LEU A 116 -0.37 -9.82 -11.19
CA LEU A 116 -1.30 -8.85 -11.75
C LEU A 116 -2.26 -8.45 -10.63
N PRO A 117 -2.35 -7.15 -10.26
CA PRO A 117 -3.23 -6.70 -9.20
C PRO A 117 -4.67 -7.10 -9.47
N ASP A 118 -5.26 -7.79 -8.51
CA ASP A 118 -6.68 -8.08 -8.57
C ASP A 118 -7.51 -6.84 -8.19
N LEU A 119 -8.83 -6.97 -8.31
CA LEU A 119 -9.72 -5.87 -7.97
C LEU A 119 -9.58 -5.42 -6.52
N GLN A 120 -9.24 -6.35 -5.63
CA GLN A 120 -9.14 -6.11 -4.22
C GLN A 120 -7.85 -5.37 -3.85
N ASP A 121 -6.75 -5.67 -4.55
CA ASP A 121 -5.49 -4.93 -4.52
C ASP A 121 -5.72 -3.48 -4.96
N ILE A 122 -6.41 -3.28 -6.09
CA ILE A 122 -6.67 -1.97 -6.69
C ILE A 122 -7.57 -1.13 -5.79
N LEU A 123 -8.59 -1.72 -5.17
CA LEU A 123 -9.47 -1.00 -4.27
C LEU A 123 -8.80 -0.60 -2.95
N ARG A 124 -7.73 -1.29 -2.56
CA ARG A 124 -7.00 -1.06 -1.30
C ARG A 124 -5.79 -0.16 -1.47
N VAL A 125 -5.36 0.08 -2.70
CA VAL A 125 -4.14 0.83 -2.96
C VAL A 125 -4.36 2.29 -2.57
N ARG A 126 -3.48 2.82 -1.74
CA ARG A 126 -3.56 4.22 -1.35
C ARG A 126 -2.82 5.05 -2.39
N VAL A 127 -3.58 5.87 -3.10
CA VAL A 127 -3.07 6.96 -3.94
C VAL A 127 -3.55 8.26 -3.31
N PRO A 128 -2.66 9.18 -2.92
CA PRO A 128 -3.10 10.50 -2.46
C PRO A 128 -3.86 11.20 -3.58
N THR A 129 -5.14 11.49 -3.38
CA THR A 129 -5.89 12.35 -4.30
C THR A 129 -5.35 13.77 -4.18
N THR A 130 -4.82 14.31 -5.27
CA THR A 130 -4.41 15.70 -5.40
C THR A 130 -5.39 16.42 -6.33
N GLY A 131 -5.82 17.63 -5.94
CA GLY A 131 -6.77 18.41 -6.71
C GLY A 131 -8.20 17.85 -6.72
N ILE A 132 -8.91 18.13 -7.82
CA ILE A 132 -10.32 17.79 -8.05
C ILE A 132 -10.38 16.81 -9.22
N ILE A 133 -10.92 15.62 -8.99
CA ILE A 133 -11.11 14.61 -10.03
C ILE A 133 -12.62 14.42 -10.25
N GLU A 134 -13.09 14.66 -11.47
CA GLU A 134 -14.50 14.49 -11.85
C GLU A 134 -14.68 13.20 -12.67
N TYR A 135 -15.62 12.35 -12.22
CA TYR A 135 -16.03 11.15 -12.92
C TYR A 135 -17.52 11.23 -13.30
N PRO A 136 -17.85 11.49 -14.57
CA PRO A 136 -19.22 11.37 -15.04
C PRO A 136 -19.61 9.89 -15.17
N PHE A 137 -20.83 9.53 -14.78
CA PHE A 137 -21.42 8.21 -15.04
C PHE A 137 -22.92 8.33 -15.30
N ASP A 138 -23.42 7.52 -16.22
CA ASP A 138 -24.85 7.45 -16.55
C ASP A 138 -25.57 6.46 -15.62
N MET A 139 -26.71 6.88 -15.10
CA MET A 139 -27.66 6.03 -14.39
C MET A 139 -29.07 6.42 -14.81
N ASP A 140 -29.78 5.51 -15.47
CA ASP A 140 -31.17 5.70 -15.93
C ASP A 140 -31.43 7.00 -16.72
N ASN A 141 -30.62 7.27 -17.75
CA ASN A 141 -30.65 8.49 -18.59
C ASN A 141 -30.37 9.81 -17.82
N VAL A 142 -29.80 9.74 -16.62
CA VAL A 142 -29.29 10.89 -15.88
C VAL A 142 -27.77 10.78 -15.77
N ILE A 143 -27.06 11.81 -16.21
CA ILE A 143 -25.60 11.91 -16.05
C ILE A 143 -25.32 12.43 -14.63
N PHE A 144 -24.80 11.55 -13.78
CA PHE A 144 -24.23 11.93 -12.50
C PHE A 144 -22.77 12.32 -12.67
N ARG A 145 -22.31 13.30 -11.89
CA ARG A 145 -20.90 13.68 -11.83
C ARG A 145 -20.40 13.50 -10.41
N MET A 146 -19.58 12.49 -10.19
CA MET A 146 -18.90 12.31 -8.92
C MET A 146 -17.65 13.18 -8.90
N VAL A 147 -17.52 13.99 -7.86
CA VAL A 147 -16.34 14.82 -7.65
C VAL A 147 -15.57 14.25 -6.45
N ASP A 148 -14.36 13.75 -6.70
CA ASP A 148 -13.42 13.36 -5.66
C ASP A 148 -12.46 14.54 -5.40
N VAL A 149 -12.34 14.93 -4.14
CA VAL A 149 -11.53 16.09 -3.73
C VAL A 149 -10.51 15.64 -2.70
N GLY A 150 -9.27 16.13 -2.84
CA GLY A 150 -8.22 15.87 -1.86
C GLY A 150 -8.66 16.23 -0.44
N GLY A 151 -8.68 15.24 0.46
CA GLY A 151 -9.16 15.44 1.84
C GLY A 151 -8.17 16.17 2.76
N GLN A 152 -6.92 16.36 2.33
CA GLN A 152 -5.85 16.96 3.11
C GLN A 152 -6.09 18.46 3.33
N ARG A 153 -5.66 18.99 4.48
CA ARG A 153 -5.85 20.42 4.84
C ARG A 153 -5.30 21.39 3.79
N SER A 154 -4.25 21.02 3.06
CA SER A 154 -3.65 21.81 1.98
C SER A 154 -4.58 22.00 0.77
N GLU A 155 -5.47 21.03 0.52
CA GLU A 155 -6.37 20.99 -0.65
C GLU A 155 -7.71 21.69 -0.39
N ARG A 156 -7.99 22.09 0.87
CA ARG A 156 -9.22 22.80 1.26
C ARG A 156 -9.05 24.33 1.14
N ARG A 157 -8.80 24.83 -0.08
CA ARG A 157 -8.76 26.26 -0.38
C ARG A 157 -9.88 26.68 -1.31
#